data_AF-A0A1G1HKH3-F1
#
_entry.id   AF-A0A1G1HKH3-F1
#
_cell.length_a   1.000
_cell.length_b   1.000
_cell.length_c   1.000
_cell.angle_alpha   90.00
_cell.angle_beta   90.00
_cell.angle_gamma   90.00
#
_symmetry.space_group_name_H-M   'P 1'
#
loop_
_entity.id
_entity.type
_entity.pdbx_description
1 polymer ?
#
loop_
_entity_poly.entity_id
_entity_poly.type
_entity_poly.pdbx_seq_one_letter_code
_entity_poly.pdbx_strand_id
1 'polypeptide(L)'
;MDKEGVLIVGKGNGSAEIKKSLENIGIEVTVIRDVLEAKKRVSKTPYKLVGFEPESFVSFISQHTHSSISLKEYMETRLHDFIKRFKASEGSNLYYTLLREIEKPLITMVLKETRGNQIQASHILGLNRNTLRKKIKELNIPLDNLT
;
A
#
# COMPACT_ATOMS: atom_id res chain seq x y z
N MET A 1 28.26 12.54 -0.10
CA MET A 1 27.59 11.23 -0.01
C MET A 1 27.64 10.63 -1.39
N ASP A 2 28.48 9.62 -1.59
CA ASP A 2 28.57 8.92 -2.86
C ASP A 2 27.23 8.24 -3.12
N LYS A 3 26.52 8.67 -4.16
CA LYS A 3 25.26 8.04 -4.54
C LYS A 3 25.60 6.74 -5.22
N GLU A 4 25.24 5.61 -4.63
CA GLU A 4 25.22 4.34 -5.35
C GLU A 4 24.24 4.46 -6.52
N GLY A 5 24.75 4.30 -7.74
CA GLY A 5 23.93 4.30 -8.96
C GLY A 5 23.87 2.93 -9.61
N VAL A 6 22.90 2.74 -10.48
CA VAL A 6 22.64 1.47 -11.16
C VAL A 6 22.81 1.64 -12.67
N LEU A 7 23.52 0.70 -13.28
CA LEU A 7 23.68 0.66 -14.74
C LEU A 7 22.87 -0.50 -15.32
N ILE A 8 21.98 -0.16 -16.25
CA ILE A 8 20.97 -1.09 -16.79
C ILE A 8 21.29 -1.38 -18.24
N VAL A 9 21.35 -2.67 -18.57
CA VAL A 9 21.62 -3.13 -19.92
C VAL A 9 20.37 -3.77 -20.51
N GLY A 10 19.80 -3.16 -21.54
CA GLY A 10 18.57 -3.65 -22.15
C GLY A 10 18.31 -3.08 -23.54
N LYS A 11 17.60 -3.87 -24.36
CA LYS A 11 17.07 -3.45 -25.67
C LYS A 11 15.54 -3.46 -25.60
N GLY A 12 14.90 -2.39 -26.08
CA GLY A 12 13.43 -2.25 -26.12
C GLY A 12 12.84 -1.29 -25.10
N ASN A 13 11.51 -1.13 -25.15
CA ASN A 13 10.75 -0.10 -24.41
C ASN A 13 10.80 -0.25 -22.89
N GLY A 14 11.02 -1.48 -22.38
CA GLY A 14 11.11 -1.74 -20.94
C GLY A 14 12.19 -0.89 -20.28
N SER A 15 13.38 -0.79 -20.88
CA SER A 15 14.52 -0.04 -20.30
C SER A 15 14.24 1.44 -19.98
N ALA A 16 13.32 2.09 -20.71
CA ALA A 16 12.92 3.48 -20.46
C ALA A 16 11.94 3.61 -19.27
N GLU A 17 10.99 2.68 -19.16
CA GLU A 17 10.04 2.61 -18.04
C GLU A 17 10.76 2.27 -16.72
N ILE A 18 11.74 1.38 -16.81
CA ILE A 18 12.66 1.01 -15.74
C ILE A 18 13.42 2.25 -15.22
N LYS A 19 14.02 3.02 -16.14
CA LYS A 19 14.76 4.24 -15.80
C LYS A 19 13.87 5.23 -15.04
N LYS A 20 12.69 5.53 -15.60
CA LYS A 20 11.73 6.46 -14.99
C LYS A 20 11.30 6.04 -13.59
N SER A 21 11.07 4.74 -13.38
CA SER A 21 10.61 4.20 -12.10
C SER A 21 11.67 4.30 -11.00
N LEU A 22 12.94 4.04 -11.34
CA LEU A 22 14.05 4.09 -10.39
C LEU A 22 14.49 5.53 -10.07
N GLU A 23 14.46 6.42 -11.07
CA GLU A 23 14.73 7.85 -10.87
C GLU A 23 13.73 8.49 -9.90
N ASN A 24 12.45 8.07 -9.94
CA ASN A 24 11.41 8.54 -9.01
C ASN A 24 11.68 8.19 -7.53
N ILE A 25 12.55 7.21 -7.25
CA ILE A 25 12.91 6.76 -5.89
C ILE A 25 14.28 7.33 -5.48
N GLY A 26 14.86 8.20 -6.32
CA GLY A 26 16.15 8.86 -6.06
C GLY A 26 17.38 8.04 -6.44
N ILE A 27 17.20 6.94 -7.18
CA ILE A 27 18.30 6.11 -7.70
C ILE A 27 18.74 6.65 -9.06
N GLU A 28 20.02 6.93 -9.22
CA GLU A 28 20.58 7.38 -10.50
C GLU A 28 20.74 6.19 -11.46
N VAL A 29 20.13 6.29 -12.64
CA VAL A 29 20.07 5.19 -13.61
C VAL A 29 20.61 5.58 -14.98
N THR A 30 21.61 4.83 -15.44
CA THR A 30 22.13 4.93 -16.81
C THR A 30 21.74 3.68 -17.60
N VAL A 31 21.05 3.88 -18.72
CA VAL A 31 20.65 2.80 -19.64
C VAL A 31 21.66 2.70 -20.77
N ILE A 32 22.24 1.52 -20.97
CA ILE A 32 23.19 1.22 -22.05
C ILE A 32 22.67 0.04 -22.86
N ARG A 33 22.72 0.15 -24.19
CA ARG A 33 22.22 -0.92 -25.08
C ARG A 33 23.25 -2.01 -25.37
N ASP A 34 24.53 -1.69 -25.17
CA ASP A 34 25.66 -2.58 -25.39
C ASP A 34 26.25 -3.09 -24.05
N VAL A 35 26.26 -4.41 -23.89
CA VAL A 35 26.79 -5.10 -22.70
C VAL A 35 28.30 -4.85 -22.52
N LEU A 36 29.05 -4.75 -23.60
CA LEU A 36 30.51 -4.51 -23.57
C LEU A 36 30.82 -3.10 -23.08
N GLU A 37 30.04 -2.11 -23.52
CA GLU A 37 30.14 -0.72 -23.05
C GLU A 37 29.77 -0.61 -21.57
N ALA A 38 28.70 -1.29 -21.15
CA ALA A 38 28.26 -1.37 -19.77
C ALA A 38 29.35 -1.92 -18.82
N LYS A 39 29.97 -3.04 -19.20
CA LYS A 39 31.07 -3.64 -18.43
C LYS A 39 32.28 -2.73 -18.29
N LYS A 40 32.65 -1.99 -19.35
CA LYS A 40 33.75 -1.00 -19.32
C LYS A 40 33.47 0.18 -18.40
N ARG A 41 32.19 0.53 -18.20
CA ARG A 41 31.78 1.68 -17.39
C ARG A 41 31.73 1.30 -15.90
N VAL A 42 31.19 0.12 -15.60
CA VAL A 42 31.16 -0.46 -14.25
C VAL A 42 32.56 -0.65 -13.68
N SER A 43 33.55 -1.00 -14.51
CA SER A 43 34.94 -1.10 -14.02
C SER A 43 35.60 0.26 -13.70
N LYS A 44 34.99 1.38 -14.09
CA LYS A 44 35.55 2.74 -13.96
C LYS A 44 34.74 3.66 -13.04
N THR A 45 33.64 3.18 -12.48
CA THR A 45 32.68 3.97 -11.70
C THR A 45 32.13 3.13 -10.56
N PRO A 46 31.56 3.72 -9.50
CA PRO A 46 30.97 2.96 -8.40
C PRO A 46 29.61 2.32 -8.76
N TYR A 47 29.25 2.23 -10.04
CA TYR A 47 27.95 1.69 -10.46
C TYR A 47 27.92 0.16 -10.40
N LYS A 48 26.84 -0.40 -9.85
CA LYS A 48 26.61 -1.86 -9.88
C LYS A 48 25.95 -2.25 -11.20
N LEU A 49 26.53 -3.21 -11.92
CA LEU A 49 25.92 -3.78 -13.13
C LEU A 49 24.80 -4.72 -12.72
N VAL A 50 23.58 -4.44 -13.17
CA VAL A 50 22.45 -5.35 -12.97
C VAL A 50 21.88 -5.73 -14.33
N GLY A 51 22.08 -7.00 -14.70
CA GLY A 51 21.39 -7.60 -15.83
C GLY A 51 19.96 -7.92 -15.40
N PHE A 52 18.98 -7.34 -16.08
CA PHE A 52 17.58 -7.54 -15.76
C PHE A 52 16.94 -8.39 -16.85
N GLU A 53 16.51 -9.60 -16.49
CA GLU A 53 15.38 -10.22 -17.16
C GLU A 53 14.12 -9.43 -16.78
N PRO A 54 13.25 -9.02 -17.73
CA PRO A 54 12.09 -8.17 -17.46
C PRO A 54 11.21 -8.68 -16.31
N GLU A 55 11.06 -9.99 -16.20
CA GLU A 55 10.25 -10.67 -15.17
C GLU A 55 10.88 -10.58 -13.77
N SER A 56 12.21 -10.70 -13.70
CA SER A 56 12.97 -10.55 -12.44
C SER A 56 12.99 -9.09 -11.97
N PHE A 57 12.92 -8.14 -12.90
CA PHE A 57 12.87 -6.71 -12.61
C PHE A 57 11.52 -6.26 -12.04
N VAL A 58 10.39 -6.78 -12.56
CA VAL A 58 9.05 -6.49 -12.00
C VAL A 58 9.00 -6.93 -10.54
N SER A 59 9.60 -8.09 -10.20
CA SER A 59 9.73 -8.56 -8.82
C SER A 59 10.61 -7.62 -7.98
N PHE A 60 11.75 -7.19 -8.51
CA PHE A 60 12.67 -6.27 -7.83
C PHE A 60 12.05 -4.88 -7.54
N ILE A 61 11.35 -4.30 -8.50
CA ILE A 61 10.62 -3.02 -8.37
C ILE A 61 9.43 -3.15 -7.44
N SER A 62 8.70 -4.27 -7.47
CA SER A 62 7.61 -4.50 -6.51
C SER A 62 8.12 -4.52 -5.06
N GLN A 63 9.38 -4.93 -4.84
CA GLN A 63 10.01 -4.96 -3.52
C GLN A 63 10.65 -3.62 -3.09
N HIS A 64 11.07 -2.76 -4.03
CA HIS A 64 11.91 -1.58 -3.73
C HIS A 64 11.34 -0.23 -4.20
N THR A 65 10.22 -0.22 -4.92
CA THR A 65 9.44 1.00 -5.07
C THR A 65 8.65 1.20 -3.79
N HIS A 66 8.63 2.42 -3.24
CA HIS A 66 7.65 2.81 -2.23
C HIS A 66 6.26 2.76 -2.88
N SER A 67 5.75 1.55 -3.03
CA SER A 67 4.41 1.25 -3.44
C SER A 67 3.50 1.76 -2.35
N SER A 68 2.44 2.45 -2.76
CA SER A 68 1.23 2.50 -1.95
C SER A 68 0.81 1.04 -1.73
N ILE A 69 1.23 0.44 -0.61
CA ILE A 69 0.84 -0.91 -0.21
C ILE A 69 -0.66 -1.01 -0.41
N SER A 70 -1.13 -2.04 -1.11
CA SER A 70 -2.56 -2.21 -1.34
C SER A 70 -3.29 -2.29 0.00
N LEU A 71 -4.54 -1.80 0.09
CA LEU A 71 -5.30 -1.91 1.34
C LEU A 71 -5.36 -3.36 1.83
N LYS A 72 -5.48 -4.31 0.90
CA LYS A 72 -5.44 -5.76 1.19
C LYS A 72 -4.14 -6.15 1.90
N GLU A 73 -2.99 -5.82 1.33
CA GLU A 73 -1.68 -6.19 1.87
C GLU A 73 -1.37 -5.50 3.20
N TYR A 74 -1.79 -4.23 3.34
CA TYR A 74 -1.73 -3.50 4.60
C TYR A 74 -2.58 -4.19 5.67
N MET A 75 -3.80 -4.58 5.32
CA MET A 75 -4.71 -5.28 6.24
C MET A 75 -4.19 -6.67 6.59
N GLU A 76 -3.71 -7.47 5.64
CA GLU A 76 -3.16 -8.81 5.88
C GLU A 76 -1.99 -8.75 6.88
N THR A 77 -1.07 -7.82 6.69
CA THR A 77 0.06 -7.60 7.60
C THR A 77 -0.42 -7.24 9.01
N ARG A 78 -1.34 -6.28 9.13
CA ARG A 78 -1.84 -5.83 10.44
C ARG A 78 -2.70 -6.87 11.16
N LEU A 79 -3.54 -7.59 10.42
CA LEU A 79 -4.40 -8.64 10.96
C LEU A 79 -3.57 -9.83 11.46
N HIS A 80 -2.50 -10.20 10.76
CA HIS A 80 -1.61 -11.27 11.23
C HIS A 80 -1.03 -10.99 12.62
N ASP A 81 -0.52 -9.78 12.82
CA ASP A 81 0.03 -9.35 14.12
C ASP A 81 -1.06 -9.31 15.20
N PHE A 82 -2.25 -8.80 14.86
CA PHE A 82 -3.38 -8.73 15.78
C PHE A 82 -3.86 -10.13 16.22
N ILE A 83 -4.02 -11.05 15.27
CA ILE A 83 -4.47 -12.43 15.54
C ILE A 83 -3.47 -13.16 16.44
N LYS A 84 -2.17 -13.00 16.21
CA LYS A 84 -1.13 -13.58 17.08
C LYS A 84 -1.24 -13.09 18.52
N ARG A 85 -1.40 -11.78 18.71
CA ARG A 85 -1.56 -11.17 20.04
C ARG A 85 -2.86 -11.62 20.71
N PHE A 86 -3.95 -11.68 19.96
CA PHE A 86 -5.25 -12.12 20.45
C PHE A 86 -5.26 -13.60 20.86
N LYS A 87 -4.59 -14.47 20.09
CA LYS A 87 -4.41 -15.88 20.45
C LYS A 87 -3.64 -16.04 21.76
N ALA A 88 -2.66 -15.18 22.01
CA ALA A 88 -1.87 -15.21 23.24
C ALA A 88 -2.65 -14.73 24.48
N SER A 89 -3.78 -14.04 24.32
CA SER A 89 -4.58 -13.49 25.42
C SER A 89 -5.80 -14.34 25.82
N GLU A 90 -5.88 -15.61 25.37
CA GLU A 90 -7.04 -16.51 25.55
C GLU A 90 -8.40 -15.88 25.15
N GLY A 91 -8.38 -14.90 24.25
CA GLY A 91 -9.57 -14.19 23.83
C GLY A 91 -10.55 -15.10 23.08
N SER A 92 -11.85 -14.94 23.32
CA SER A 92 -12.91 -15.53 22.49
C SER A 92 -13.59 -14.44 21.66
N ASN A 93 -14.33 -14.83 20.63
CA ASN A 93 -15.15 -13.91 19.84
C ASN A 93 -14.37 -12.86 19.00
N LEU A 94 -13.19 -13.26 18.50
CA LEU A 94 -12.31 -12.43 17.66
C LEU A 94 -13.03 -11.75 16.50
N TYR A 95 -13.85 -12.50 15.76
CA TYR A 95 -14.55 -12.02 14.58
C TYR A 95 -15.42 -10.79 14.90
N TYR A 96 -16.29 -10.89 15.92
CA TYR A 96 -17.18 -9.80 16.31
C TYR A 96 -16.43 -8.62 16.93
N THR A 97 -15.35 -8.89 17.68
CA THR A 97 -14.48 -7.85 18.22
C THR A 97 -13.87 -7.03 17.10
N LEU A 98 -13.24 -7.70 16.12
CA LEU A 98 -12.60 -7.04 15.00
C LEU A 98 -13.61 -6.31 14.11
N LEU A 99 -14.75 -6.95 13.83
CA LEU A 99 -15.82 -6.33 13.05
C LEU A 99 -16.30 -5.03 13.70
N ARG A 100 -16.49 -5.03 15.03
CA ARG A 100 -16.86 -3.83 15.78
C ARG A 100 -15.81 -2.72 15.70
N GLU A 101 -14.54 -3.07 15.84
CA GLU A 101 -13.40 -2.14 15.77
C GLU A 101 -13.22 -1.52 14.37
N ILE A 102 -13.66 -2.21 13.31
CA ILE A 102 -13.59 -1.70 11.93
C ILE A 102 -14.86 -0.92 11.57
N GLU A 103 -16.04 -1.43 11.90
CA GLU A 103 -17.31 -0.81 11.52
C GLU A 103 -17.51 0.55 12.21
N LYS A 104 -17.12 0.67 13.48
CA LYS A 104 -17.29 1.92 14.25
C LYS A 104 -16.58 3.11 13.60
N PRO A 105 -15.25 3.08 13.33
CA PRO A 105 -14.58 4.20 12.68
C PRO A 105 -15.09 4.44 11.26
N LEU A 106 -15.36 3.39 10.47
CA LEU A 106 -15.91 3.52 9.11
C LEU A 106 -17.23 4.31 9.11
N ILE A 107 -18.19 3.88 9.94
CA ILE A 107 -19.51 4.52 10.02
C ILE A 107 -19.37 5.94 10.58
N THR A 108 -18.53 6.14 11.60
CA THR A 108 -18.31 7.47 12.21
C THR A 108 -17.73 8.46 11.19
N MET A 109 -16.74 8.05 10.39
CA MET A 109 -16.12 8.91 9.38
C MET A 109 -17.12 9.31 8.30
N VAL A 110 -17.93 8.37 7.79
CA VAL A 110 -18.94 8.71 6.78
C VAL A 110 -20.03 9.62 7.36
N LEU A 111 -20.47 9.40 8.61
CA LEU A 111 -21.42 10.31 9.24
C LEU A 111 -20.84 11.71 9.45
N LYS A 112 -19.54 11.86 9.74
CA LYS A 112 -18.87 13.17 9.79
C LYS A 112 -18.86 13.84 8.43
N GLU A 113 -18.49 13.10 7.39
CA GLU A 113 -18.45 13.61 6.02
C GLU A 113 -19.84 14.10 5.55
N THR A 114 -20.90 13.42 5.99
CA THR A 114 -22.28 13.82 5.69
C THR A 114 -22.92 14.73 6.75
N ARG A 115 -22.14 15.28 7.69
CA ARG A 115 -22.61 16.16 8.77
C ARG A 115 -23.80 15.61 9.55
N GLY A 116 -23.74 14.32 9.88
CA GLY A 116 -24.79 13.59 10.58
C GLY A 116 -25.99 13.18 9.71
N ASN A 117 -26.01 13.49 8.40
CA ASN A 117 -27.08 13.08 7.51
C ASN A 117 -27.04 11.56 7.28
N GLN A 118 -27.90 10.84 8.00
CA GLN A 118 -27.97 9.38 7.97
C GLN A 118 -28.51 8.83 6.65
N ILE A 119 -29.35 9.57 5.92
CA ILE A 119 -29.83 9.14 4.61
C ILE A 119 -28.65 9.11 3.65
N GLN A 120 -27.93 10.23 3.53
CA GLN A 120 -26.75 10.33 2.68
C GLN A 120 -25.64 9.35 3.10
N ALA A 121 -25.37 9.22 4.40
CA ALA A 121 -24.40 8.25 4.90
C ALA A 121 -24.77 6.82 4.55
N SER A 122 -26.06 6.47 4.63
CA SER A 122 -26.53 5.12 4.26
C SER A 122 -26.34 4.83 2.77
N HIS A 123 -26.50 5.82 1.91
CA HIS A 123 -26.19 5.70 0.48
C HIS A 123 -24.69 5.49 0.23
N ILE A 124 -23.82 6.29 0.86
CA ILE A 124 -22.35 6.16 0.71
C ILE A 124 -21.86 4.80 1.22
N LEU A 125 -22.39 4.35 2.36
CA LEU A 125 -22.04 3.05 2.94
C LEU A 125 -22.67 1.85 2.21
N GLY A 126 -23.63 2.08 1.30
CA GLY A 126 -24.41 1.01 0.67
C GLY A 126 -25.28 0.21 1.64
N LEU A 127 -25.68 0.83 2.76
CA LEU A 127 -26.50 0.19 3.79
C LEU A 127 -27.95 0.66 3.68
N ASN A 128 -28.88 -0.21 4.06
CA ASN A 128 -30.23 0.26 4.36
C ASN A 128 -30.18 1.25 5.54
N ARG A 129 -30.89 2.38 5.44
CA ARG A 129 -30.98 3.41 6.51
C ARG A 129 -31.34 2.82 7.88
N ASN A 130 -32.26 1.85 7.93
CA ASN A 130 -32.66 1.22 9.18
C ASN A 130 -31.51 0.37 9.77
N THR A 131 -30.71 -0.27 8.92
CA THR A 131 -29.50 -0.99 9.33
C THR A 131 -28.45 -0.03 9.86
N LEU A 132 -28.20 1.09 9.17
CA LEU A 132 -27.28 2.12 9.65
C LEU A 132 -27.71 2.66 11.02
N ARG A 133 -28.99 2.96 11.21
CA ARG A 133 -29.53 3.43 12.50
C ARG A 133 -29.36 2.39 13.62
N LYS A 134 -29.53 1.09 13.34
CA LYS A 134 -29.25 0.02 14.31
C LYS A 134 -27.77 -0.03 14.66
N LYS A 135 -26.88 -0.04 13.66
CA LYS A 135 -25.42 -0.05 13.86
C LYS A 135 -24.92 1.16 14.65
N ILE A 136 -25.44 2.36 14.40
CA ILE A 136 -25.10 3.57 15.19
C ILE A 136 -25.36 3.34 16.69
N LYS A 137 -26.51 2.74 17.03
CA LYS A 137 -26.87 2.43 18.41
C LYS A 137 -25.99 1.32 18.99
N GLU A 138 -25.85 0.20 18.29
CA GLU A 138 -25.05 -0.95 18.73
C GLU A 138 -23.57 -0.60 18.96
N LEU A 139 -23.02 0.29 18.13
CA LEU A 139 -21.63 0.73 18.19
C LEU A 139 -21.42 1.91 19.15
N ASN A 140 -22.50 2.46 19.74
CA ASN A 140 -22.49 3.66 20.57
C ASN A 140 -21.72 4.81 19.89
N ILE A 141 -22.16 5.19 18.68
CA ILE A 141 -21.59 6.31 17.93
C ILE A 141 -22.32 7.60 18.36
N PRO A 142 -21.62 8.58 18.96
CA PRO A 142 -22.23 9.83 19.37
C PRO A 142 -22.57 10.67 18.13
N LEU A 143 -23.82 11.08 18.01
CA LEU A 143 -24.30 11.89 16.89
C LEU A 143 -24.16 13.40 17.14
N ASP A 144 -24.13 13.81 18.41
CA ASP A 144 -24.18 15.21 18.82
C ASP A 144 -22.92 16.00 18.42
N ASN A 145 -21.84 15.31 18.08
CA ASN A 145 -20.55 15.89 17.67
C ASN A 145 -20.31 15.82 16.16
N LEU A 146 -21.35 15.59 15.36
CA LEU A 146 -21.25 15.35 13.91
C LEU A 146 -21.85 16.47 13.05
N THR A 147 -22.43 17.50 13.65
CA THR A 147 -22.98 18.72 13.03
C THR A 147 -22.13 19.93 13.37
#